data_AF-A0A3A4P4V8-F1
#
_entry.id   AF-A0A3A4P4V8-F1
#
_cell.length_a   1.000
_cell.length_b   1.000
_cell.length_c   1.000
_cell.angle_alpha   90.00
_cell.angle_beta   90.00
_cell.angle_gamma   90.00
#
_symmetry.space_group_name_H-M   'P 1'
#
loop_
_entity.id
_entity.type
_entity.pdbx_description
1 polymer ?
#
loop_
_entity_poly.entity_id
_entity_poly.type
_entity_poly.pdbx_seq_one_letter_code
_entity_poly.pdbx_strand_id
1 'polypeptide(L)'
;MEAAGIPTLCMTSALDITRAVNPPRAAFLDYPLGHTTGKPGKPELQRRILVEALEAFVSLAVPGSVKELPFRWSEDESWKDRAFAEGDERTERFDTPQYQNEEDRFRAEGGNPPPCPACRT
;
A
#
# COMPACT_ATOMS: atom_id res chain seq x y z
N MET A 1 14.14 -7.89 -8.15
CA MET A 1 13.17 -8.79 -7.49
C MET A 1 12.57 -9.76 -8.50
N GLU A 2 11.69 -9.32 -9.41
CA GLU A 2 11.18 -10.17 -10.51
C GLU A 2 12.29 -10.74 -11.40
N ALA A 3 13.26 -9.91 -11.81
CA ALA A 3 14.41 -10.37 -12.60
C ALA A 3 15.29 -11.41 -11.88
N ALA A 4 15.17 -11.52 -10.55
CA ALA A 4 15.86 -12.53 -9.75
C ALA A 4 15.02 -13.82 -9.58
N GLY A 5 13.90 -13.95 -10.31
CA GLY A 5 13.02 -15.11 -10.26
C GLY A 5 12.03 -15.12 -9.09
N ILE A 6 11.87 -14.00 -8.36
CA ILE A 6 10.92 -13.89 -7.25
C ILE A 6 9.62 -13.27 -7.77
N PRO A 7 8.49 -14.01 -7.80
CA PRO A 7 7.21 -13.46 -8.21
C PRO A 7 6.66 -12.50 -7.15
N THR A 8 6.17 -11.36 -7.60
CA THR A 8 5.68 -10.24 -6.79
C THR A 8 4.27 -9.81 -7.21
N LEU A 9 3.49 -9.36 -6.24
CA LEU A 9 2.15 -8.85 -6.45
C LEU A 9 1.86 -7.76 -5.41
N CYS A 10 1.20 -6.69 -5.84
CA CYS A 10 0.71 -5.64 -4.95
C CYS A 10 -0.76 -5.89 -4.58
N MET A 11 -1.07 -5.93 -3.29
CA MET A 11 -2.44 -5.83 -2.78
C MET A 11 -2.80 -4.34 -2.61
N THR A 12 -3.92 -3.90 -3.19
CA THR A 12 -4.24 -2.47 -3.27
C THR A 12 -5.73 -2.17 -3.19
N SER A 13 -6.06 -0.96 -2.78
CA SER A 13 -7.43 -0.44 -2.68
C SER A 13 -7.61 0.93 -3.36
N ALA A 14 -6.59 1.43 -4.07
CA ALA A 14 -6.69 2.64 -4.90
C ALA A 14 -6.32 2.30 -6.35
N LEU A 15 -7.34 2.03 -7.17
CA LEU A 15 -7.16 1.47 -8.52
C LEU A 15 -6.45 2.43 -9.47
N ASP A 16 -6.77 3.72 -9.40
CA ASP A 16 -6.17 4.79 -10.17
C ASP A 16 -4.66 4.93 -9.88
N ILE A 17 -4.29 5.00 -8.61
CA ILE A 17 -2.90 5.06 -8.15
C ILE A 17 -2.15 3.78 -8.57
N THR A 18 -2.79 2.62 -8.41
CA THR A 18 -2.20 1.33 -8.79
C THR A 18 -1.85 1.29 -10.27
N ARG A 19 -2.78 1.73 -11.12
CA ARG A 19 -2.54 1.79 -12.57
C ARG A 19 -1.44 2.78 -12.93
N ALA A 20 -1.37 3.92 -12.25
CA ALA A 20 -0.33 4.92 -12.47
C ALA A 20 1.08 4.42 -12.09
N VAL A 21 1.20 3.67 -10.98
CA VAL A 21 2.48 3.08 -10.54
C VAL A 21 2.89 1.89 -11.41
N ASN A 22 1.94 1.24 -12.09
CA ASN A 22 2.16 0.13 -13.03
C ASN A 22 3.01 -1.03 -12.44
N PRO A 23 2.57 -1.64 -11.32
CA PRO A 23 3.30 -2.76 -10.71
C PRO A 23 3.30 -3.98 -11.64
N PRO A 24 4.23 -4.95 -11.46
CA PRO A 24 4.26 -6.16 -12.27
C PRO A 24 2.91 -6.88 -12.31
N ARG A 25 2.26 -7.03 -11.15
CA ARG A 25 0.92 -7.60 -10.98
C ARG A 25 0.26 -6.92 -9.78
N ALA A 26 -1.06 -6.74 -9.83
CA ALA A 26 -1.80 -6.29 -8.66
C ALA A 26 -3.11 -7.08 -8.47
N ALA A 27 -3.54 -7.19 -7.22
CA ALA A 27 -4.90 -7.59 -6.86
C ALA A 27 -5.57 -6.40 -6.17
N PHE A 28 -6.66 -5.93 -6.78
CA PHE A 28 -7.42 -4.78 -6.31
C PHE A 28 -8.61 -5.24 -5.48
N LEU A 29 -8.71 -4.72 -4.26
CA LEU A 29 -9.83 -4.91 -3.35
C LEU A 29 -10.46 -3.55 -3.06
N ASP A 30 -11.70 -3.35 -3.50
CA ASP A 30 -12.44 -2.08 -3.37
C ASP A 30 -12.97 -1.85 -1.94
N TYR A 31 -12.04 -1.78 -1.00
CA TYR A 31 -12.25 -1.59 0.43
C TYR A 31 -11.61 -0.25 0.85
N PRO A 32 -11.96 0.30 2.04
CA PRO A 32 -11.26 1.45 2.58
C PRO A 32 -9.74 1.21 2.67
N LEU A 33 -8.96 2.28 2.51
CA LEU A 33 -7.52 2.22 2.72
C LEU A 33 -7.19 1.63 4.11
N GLY A 34 -6.13 0.82 4.18
CA GLY A 34 -5.78 0.06 5.38
C GLY A 34 -6.46 -1.32 5.50
N HIS A 35 -7.41 -1.65 4.62
CA HIS A 35 -8.15 -2.93 4.65
C HIS A 35 -7.92 -3.80 3.40
N THR A 36 -6.75 -3.67 2.76
CA THR A 36 -6.41 -4.34 1.50
C THR A 36 -6.44 -5.87 1.56
N THR A 37 -6.43 -6.48 2.76
CA THR A 37 -6.51 -7.93 2.97
C THR A 37 -7.83 -8.40 3.60
N GLY A 38 -8.79 -7.50 3.81
CA GLY A 38 -10.13 -7.82 4.30
C GLY A 38 -10.57 -7.05 5.54
N LYS A 39 -11.75 -7.39 6.06
CA LYS A 39 -12.37 -6.73 7.22
C LYS A 39 -11.68 -7.15 8.53
N PRO A 40 -11.59 -6.26 9.54
CA PRO A 40 -11.06 -6.62 10.85
C PRO A 40 -11.86 -7.76 11.50
N GLY A 41 -11.16 -8.68 12.18
CA GLY A 41 -11.81 -9.77 12.92
C GLY A 41 -12.56 -10.80 12.07
N LYS A 42 -12.27 -10.89 10.76
CA LYS A 42 -12.90 -11.86 9.84
C LYS A 42 -11.85 -12.76 9.16
N PRO A 43 -11.18 -13.66 9.90
CA PRO A 43 -10.04 -14.43 9.38
C PRO A 43 -10.39 -15.35 8.20
N GLU A 44 -11.60 -15.91 8.15
CA GLU A 44 -12.05 -16.76 7.05
C GLU A 44 -12.23 -15.96 5.76
N LEU A 45 -12.74 -14.73 5.87
CA LEU A 45 -12.87 -13.81 4.75
C LEU A 45 -11.48 -13.35 4.27
N GLN A 46 -10.60 -12.96 5.20
CA GLN A 46 -9.23 -12.55 4.89
C GLN A 46 -8.48 -13.68 4.17
N ARG A 47 -8.62 -14.92 4.63
CA ARG A 47 -8.05 -16.09 3.96
C ARG A 47 -8.58 -16.24 2.54
N ARG A 48 -9.89 -16.11 2.32
CA ARG A 48 -10.49 -16.19 0.97
C ARG A 48 -9.95 -15.09 0.05
N ILE A 49 -9.83 -13.86 0.54
CA ILE A 49 -9.25 -12.72 -0.19
C ILE A 49 -7.82 -13.03 -0.60
N LEU A 50 -6.99 -13.51 0.33
CA LEU A 50 -5.59 -13.83 0.06
C LEU A 50 -5.45 -14.98 -0.95
N VAL A 51 -6.27 -16.03 -0.85
CA VAL A 51 -6.26 -17.13 -1.83
C VAL A 51 -6.61 -16.60 -3.22
N GLU A 52 -7.70 -15.83 -3.34
CA GLU A 52 -8.13 -15.24 -4.62
C GLU A 52 -7.07 -14.31 -5.21
N ALA A 53 -6.37 -13.55 -4.36
CA ALA A 53 -5.26 -12.69 -4.78
C ALA A 53 -4.05 -13.50 -5.26
N LEU A 54 -3.69 -14.57 -4.56
CA LEU A 54 -2.56 -15.42 -4.93
C LEU A 54 -2.80 -16.17 -6.24
N GLU A 55 -4.04 -16.49 -6.59
CA GLU A 55 -4.38 -17.04 -7.92
C GLU A 55 -3.97 -16.11 -9.07
N ALA A 56 -3.82 -14.80 -8.81
CA ALA A 56 -3.35 -13.85 -9.82
C ALA A 56 -1.93 -14.15 -10.32
N PHE A 57 -1.10 -14.86 -9.54
CA PHE A 57 0.20 -15.34 -10.03
C PHE A 57 0.09 -16.34 -11.17
N VAL A 58 -1.03 -17.06 -11.25
CA VAL A 58 -1.29 -18.05 -12.29
C VAL A 58 -2.06 -17.42 -13.45
N SER A 59 -3.00 -16.51 -13.16
CA SER A 59 -3.88 -15.94 -14.18
C SER A 59 -3.35 -14.67 -14.87
N LEU A 60 -2.45 -13.91 -14.23
CA LEU A 60 -1.90 -12.67 -14.80
C LEU A 60 -0.50 -12.88 -15.38
N ALA A 61 -0.41 -12.97 -16.71
CA ALA A 61 0.85 -13.12 -17.43
C ALA A 61 1.45 -11.80 -17.94
N VAL A 62 0.64 -10.74 -18.05
CA VAL A 62 1.06 -9.46 -18.63
C VAL A 62 1.42 -8.47 -17.52
N PRO A 63 2.61 -7.84 -17.54
CA PRO A 63 2.97 -6.79 -16.60
C PRO A 63 1.95 -5.65 -16.56
N GLY A 64 1.67 -5.10 -15.38
CA GLY A 64 0.67 -4.03 -15.21
C GLY A 64 -0.77 -4.54 -15.09
N SER A 65 -0.99 -5.85 -15.22
CA SER A 65 -2.33 -6.43 -15.07
C SER A 65 -2.82 -6.32 -13.62
N VAL A 66 -4.11 -6.05 -13.48
CA VAL A 66 -4.80 -5.94 -12.19
C VAL A 66 -5.95 -6.93 -12.15
N LYS A 67 -5.98 -7.83 -11.14
CA LYS A 67 -7.12 -8.69 -10.84
C LYS A 67 -8.04 -7.95 -9.86
N GLU A 68 -9.28 -7.67 -10.25
CA GLU A 68 -10.28 -7.12 -9.34
C GLU A 68 -10.91 -8.26 -8.52
N LEU A 69 -10.89 -8.14 -7.19
CA LEU A 69 -11.37 -9.19 -6.29
C LEU A 69 -12.88 -9.04 -6.03
N PRO A 70 -13.65 -10.14 -6.01
CA PRO A 70 -15.12 -10.12 -6.00
C PRO A 70 -15.72 -9.93 -4.59
N PHE A 71 -15.08 -9.16 -3.71
CA PHE A 71 -15.54 -8.97 -2.32
C PHE A 71 -16.06 -7.55 -2.11
N ARG A 72 -17.09 -7.41 -1.27
CA ARG A 72 -17.73 -6.12 -0.98
C ARG A 72 -17.59 -5.70 0.48
N TRP A 73 -17.28 -4.41 0.69
CA TRP A 73 -17.15 -3.83 2.02
C TRP A 73 -18.50 -3.76 2.75
N SER A 74 -19.55 -3.36 2.06
CA SER A 74 -20.92 -3.31 2.57
C SER A 74 -21.91 -3.60 1.44
N GLU A 75 -23.20 -3.70 1.76
CA GLU A 75 -24.24 -3.84 0.75
C GLU A 75 -24.43 -2.55 -0.06
N ASP A 76 -24.26 -1.41 0.61
CA ASP A 76 -24.24 -0.07 0.02
C ASP A 76 -22.81 0.50 -0.11
N GLU A 77 -22.69 1.62 -0.83
CA GLU A 77 -21.45 2.35 -1.06
C GLU A 77 -21.28 3.59 -0.14
N SER A 78 -22.12 3.74 0.89
CA SER A 78 -22.11 4.92 1.78
C SER A 78 -20.80 5.12 2.54
N TRP A 79 -20.01 4.05 2.67
CA TRP A 79 -18.67 4.12 3.25
C TRP A 79 -17.72 4.96 2.40
N LYS A 80 -17.88 4.99 1.07
CA LYS A 80 -17.03 5.79 0.18
C LYS A 80 -17.23 7.26 0.45
N ASP A 81 -18.47 7.70 0.61
CA ASP A 81 -18.78 9.09 0.93
C ASP A 81 -18.07 9.55 2.20
N ARG A 82 -18.06 8.70 3.25
CA ARG A 82 -17.33 8.98 4.50
C ARG A 82 -15.81 9.00 4.27
N ALA A 83 -15.29 8.00 3.56
CA ALA A 83 -13.85 7.87 3.30
C ALA A 83 -13.28 9.02 2.45
N PHE A 84 -14.09 9.62 1.57
CA PHE A 84 -13.70 10.78 0.77
C PHE A 84 -14.05 12.12 1.43
N ALA A 85 -14.95 12.14 2.42
CA ALA A 85 -15.31 13.35 3.16
C ALA A 85 -14.31 13.70 4.27
N GLU A 86 -13.67 12.70 4.87
CA GLU A 86 -12.56 12.92 5.80
C GLU A 86 -11.38 13.54 5.03
N GLY A 87 -11.06 14.79 5.37
CA GLY A 87 -10.02 15.57 4.70
C GLY A 87 -8.61 15.00 4.91
N ASP A 88 -7.63 15.57 4.21
CA ASP A 88 -6.23 15.21 4.40
C ASP A 88 -5.71 15.73 5.75
N GLU A 89 -5.79 14.91 6.79
CA GLU A 89 -5.25 15.23 8.12
C GLU A 89 -3.73 15.05 8.22
N ARG A 90 -3.04 14.68 7.13
CA ARG A 90 -1.60 14.49 7.17
C ARG A 90 -0.91 15.82 7.46
N THR A 91 0.09 15.78 8.33
CA THR A 91 0.96 16.93 8.60
C THR A 91 1.69 17.35 7.32
N GLU A 92 1.98 18.64 7.21
CA GLU A 92 2.82 19.18 6.16
C GLU A 92 4.17 18.45 6.11
N ARG A 93 4.65 18.19 4.90
CA ARG A 93 5.99 17.63 4.71
C ARG A 93 7.01 18.74 4.92
N PHE A 94 7.72 18.70 6.03
CA PHE A 94 8.84 19.59 6.29
C PHE A 94 10.12 19.08 5.61
N ASP A 95 10.96 20.02 5.19
CA ASP A 95 12.34 19.76 4.73
C ASP A 95 13.31 19.49 5.90
N THR A 96 12.88 19.82 7.12
CA THR A 96 13.61 19.54 8.36
C THR A 96 13.27 18.16 8.93
N PRO A 97 14.27 17.37 9.37
CA PRO A 97 14.04 16.09 10.03
C PRO A 97 13.12 16.23 11.24
N GLN A 98 12.08 15.39 11.29
CA GLN A 98 11.16 15.29 12.42
C GLN A 98 11.52 14.06 13.26
N TYR A 99 11.69 14.25 14.57
CA TYR A 99 12.06 13.19 15.51
C TYR A 99 10.90 12.87 16.44
N GLN A 100 10.74 11.60 16.83
CA GLN A 100 9.69 11.20 17.76
C GLN A 100 9.93 11.77 19.17
N ASN A 101 11.19 11.94 19.58
CA ASN A 101 11.58 12.60 20.83
C ASN A 101 13.00 13.21 20.72
N GLU A 102 13.45 13.90 21.77
CA GLU A 102 14.79 14.53 21.79
C GLU A 102 15.93 13.51 21.78
N GLU A 103 15.74 12.33 22.38
CA GLU A 103 16.75 11.28 22.39
C GLU A 103 17.04 10.77 20.96
N ASP A 104 16.00 10.64 20.13
CA ASP A 104 16.12 10.28 18.72
C ASP A 104 16.89 11.35 17.92
N ARG A 105 16.63 12.63 18.21
CA ARG A 105 17.40 13.75 17.65
C ARG A 105 18.88 13.62 17.99
N PHE A 106 19.21 13.44 19.28
CA PHE A 106 20.59 13.32 19.73
C PHE A 106 21.30 12.10 19.14
N ARG A 107 20.60 10.96 19.00
CA ARG A 107 21.16 9.75 18.37
C ARG A 107 21.44 9.96 16.87
N ALA A 108 20.53 10.62 16.16
CA ALA A 108 20.68 10.89 14.73
C ALA A 108 21.79 11.91 14.46
N GLU A 109 21.85 13.00 15.24
CA GLU A 109 22.83 14.08 15.08
C GLU A 109 24.20 13.74 15.69
N GLY A 110 24.23 12.92 16.74
CA GLY A 110 25.46 12.43 17.37
C GLY A 110 26.16 11.33 16.57
N GLY A 111 25.43 10.67 15.66
CA GLY A 111 26.05 9.93 14.58
C GLY A 111 26.76 10.92 13.66
N ASN A 112 28.01 10.66 13.30
CA ASN A 112 28.67 11.33 12.19
C ASN A 112 28.55 10.43 10.95
N PRO A 113 27.34 10.27 10.35
CA PRO A 113 27.21 9.44 9.17
C PRO A 113 28.03 10.07 8.04
N PRO A 114 28.70 9.26 7.20
CA PRO A 114 29.35 9.79 6.02
C PRO A 114 28.32 10.55 5.16
N PRO A 115 28.72 11.64 4.49
CA PRO A 115 27.80 12.45 3.71
C PRO A 115 27.03 11.60 2.70
N CYS A 116 25.70 11.70 2.71
CA CYS A 116 24.83 11.02 1.76
C CYS A 116 25.23 11.40 0.33
N PRO A 117 25.66 10.44 -0.52
CA PRO A 117 26.06 10.73 -1.89
C PRO A 117 24.94 11.34 -2.74
N ALA A 118 23.68 11.11 -2.36
CA ALA A 118 22.51 11.53 -3.11
C ALA A 118 22.04 12.98 -2.83
N CYS A 119 22.51 13.61 -1.74
CA CYS A 119 22.05 14.95 -1.35
C CYS A 119 22.91 16.11 -1.92
N ARG A 120 23.80 15.83 -2.89
CA ARG A 120 24.74 16.83 -3.48
C ARG A 120 24.39 17.27 -4.91
N THR A 121 23.19 16.96 -5.38
CA THR A 121 22.61 17.42 -6.66
C THR A 121 21.32 18.15 -6.37
#